data_AF-A0A520HEM5-F1
#
_entry.id   AF-A0A520HEM5-F1
#
_cell.length_a   1.000
_cell.length_b   1.000
_cell.length_c   1.000
_cell.angle_alpha   90.00
_cell.angle_beta   90.00
_cell.angle_gamma   90.00
#
_symmetry.space_group_name_H-M   'P 1'
#
loop_
_entity.id
_entity.type
_entity.pdbx_description
1 polymer ?
#
loop_
_entity_poly.entity_id
_entity_poly.type
_entity_poly.pdbx_seq_one_letter_code
_entity_poly.pdbx_strand_id
1 'polypeptide(L)'
;DTRIISIGYNGPPAGTHNCDEEWPDTGCARDSKGSCSLALHAEENAILYAVKNGANLEGATLYTTLSPCLPCARLIFSAGIKQVFFDKSYAQYKGLVSDEGVDFLNKFGVKAVQFRGE
;
A
#
# COMPACT_ATOMS: atom_id res chain seq x y z
N ASP A 1 4.71 -10.49 -18.32
CA ASP A 1 4.42 -11.74 -17.59
C ASP A 1 3.30 -11.46 -16.61
N THR A 2 2.42 -12.42 -16.34
CA THR A 2 1.22 -12.26 -15.47
C THR A 2 1.38 -12.99 -14.15
N ARG A 3 2.63 -13.26 -13.75
CA ARG A 3 2.96 -13.97 -12.52
C ARG A 3 2.97 -13.04 -11.32
N ILE A 4 2.51 -13.55 -10.19
CA ILE A 4 2.68 -12.90 -8.89
C ILE A 4 4.14 -13.09 -8.47
N ILE A 5 4.83 -11.99 -8.20
CA ILE A 5 6.24 -11.97 -7.77
C ILE A 5 6.40 -11.57 -6.30
N SER A 6 5.37 -11.02 -5.68
CA SER A 6 5.33 -10.63 -4.27
C SER A 6 3.91 -10.42 -3.80
N ILE A 7 3.70 -10.47 -2.48
CA ILE A 7 2.44 -10.22 -1.79
C ILE A 7 2.72 -9.46 -0.48
N GLY A 8 1.72 -8.74 0.02
CA GLY A 8 1.80 -8.03 1.29
C GLY A 8 0.41 -7.72 1.85
N TYR A 9 0.34 -7.60 3.18
CA TYR A 9 -0.82 -7.13 3.93
C TYR A 9 -0.34 -6.12 4.96
N ASN A 10 -1.23 -5.31 5.51
CA ASN A 10 -0.87 -4.34 6.54
C ASN A 10 -0.56 -5.06 7.85
N GLY A 11 0.64 -4.88 8.38
CA GLY A 11 1.07 -5.60 9.58
C GLY A 11 2.42 -5.11 10.10
N PRO A 12 2.71 -5.34 11.40
CA PRO A 12 4.01 -5.06 11.99
C PRO A 12 5.17 -5.77 11.29
N PRO A 13 6.40 -5.23 11.35
CA PRO A 13 7.59 -5.91 10.84
C PRO A 13 7.77 -7.30 11.47
N ALA A 14 8.22 -8.27 10.67
CA ALA A 14 8.48 -9.63 11.14
C ALA A 14 9.49 -9.64 12.32
N GLY A 15 9.18 -10.42 13.35
CA GLY A 15 9.96 -10.46 14.60
C GLY A 15 9.44 -9.52 15.70
N THR A 16 8.36 -8.78 15.44
CA THR A 16 7.57 -8.05 16.45
C THR A 16 6.26 -8.79 16.76
N HIS A 17 5.40 -8.23 17.61
CA HIS A 17 4.04 -8.75 17.89
C HIS A 17 3.02 -8.18 16.90
N ASN A 18 1.91 -8.88 16.70
CA ASN A 18 0.78 -8.34 15.92
C ASN A 18 -0.02 -7.31 16.73
N CYS A 19 -0.62 -6.33 16.05
CA CYS A 19 -1.34 -5.24 16.74
C CYS A 19 -2.48 -5.74 17.66
N ASP A 20 -3.10 -6.86 17.32
CA ASP A 20 -4.18 -7.52 18.08
C ASP A 20 -3.66 -8.39 19.24
N GLU A 21 -2.36 -8.66 19.31
CA GLU A 21 -1.75 -9.34 20.46
C GLU A 21 -1.54 -8.37 21.63
N GLU A 22 -1.03 -7.15 21.37
CA GLU A 22 -0.82 -6.14 22.41
C GLU A 22 -2.06 -5.26 22.66
N TRP A 23 -2.86 -4.99 21.60
CA TRP A 23 -4.02 -4.09 21.68
C TRP A 23 -5.29 -4.70 21.04
N PRO A 24 -5.81 -5.83 21.54
CA PRO A 24 -6.96 -6.53 20.96
C PRO A 24 -8.23 -5.68 20.91
N ASP A 25 -8.49 -4.86 21.92
CA ASP A 25 -9.75 -4.10 22.05
C ASP A 25 -9.67 -2.66 21.51
N THR A 26 -8.48 -2.05 21.58
CA THR A 26 -8.30 -0.63 21.28
C THR A 26 -7.61 -0.37 19.94
N GLY A 27 -6.95 -1.38 19.39
CA GLY A 27 -6.03 -1.24 18.27
C GLY A 27 -4.73 -0.54 18.68
N CYS A 28 -3.72 -0.63 17.80
CA CYS A 28 -2.41 -0.03 18.02
C CYS A 28 -2.46 1.47 18.31
N ALA A 29 -1.49 1.93 19.10
CA ALA A 29 -1.24 3.36 19.28
C ALA A 29 -1.08 4.04 17.91
N ARG A 30 -1.50 5.31 17.85
CA ARG A 30 -1.38 6.11 16.64
C ARG A 30 -0.10 6.95 16.67
N ASP A 31 0.57 7.04 15.53
CA ASP A 31 1.68 7.96 15.33
C ASP A 31 1.19 9.42 15.25
N SER A 32 2.12 10.35 15.11
CA SER A 32 1.83 11.78 15.02
C SER A 32 0.99 12.17 13.79
N LYS A 33 0.81 11.25 12.83
CA LYS A 33 0.01 11.42 11.62
C LYS A 33 -1.33 10.70 11.70
N GLY A 34 -1.62 10.04 12.83
CA GLY A 34 -2.86 9.31 13.07
C GLY A 34 -2.92 7.91 12.46
N SER A 35 -1.80 7.40 11.93
CA SER A 35 -1.67 6.02 11.44
C SER A 35 -1.23 5.08 12.56
N CYS A 36 -1.37 3.77 12.37
CA CYS A 36 -0.81 2.79 13.31
C CYS A 36 0.69 3.04 13.50
N SER A 37 1.16 3.13 14.74
CA SER A 37 2.58 3.43 15.02
C SER A 37 3.52 2.25 14.79
N LEU A 38 2.97 1.05 14.57
CA LEU A 38 3.74 -0.20 14.46
C LEU A 38 3.64 -0.84 13.08
N ALA A 39 2.47 -0.83 12.45
CA ALA A 39 2.21 -1.56 11.22
C ALA A 39 2.74 -0.84 9.98
N LEU A 40 3.29 -1.62 9.06
CA LEU A 40 3.51 -1.20 7.68
C LEU A 40 2.24 -1.44 6.87
N HIS A 41 2.07 -0.66 5.80
CA HIS A 41 0.98 -0.85 4.85
C HIS A 41 1.21 -2.07 3.96
N ALA A 42 0.15 -2.55 3.31
CA ALA A 42 0.21 -3.74 2.46
C ALA A 42 1.17 -3.55 1.27
N GLU A 43 1.16 -2.36 0.67
CA GLU A 43 2.01 -1.96 -0.44
C GLU A 43 3.49 -1.91 -0.03
N GLU A 44 3.77 -1.37 1.17
CA GLU A 44 5.10 -1.35 1.77
C GLU A 44 5.62 -2.77 1.96
N ASN A 45 4.83 -3.65 2.60
CA ASN A 45 5.21 -5.03 2.82
C ASN A 45 5.42 -5.80 1.50
N ALA A 46 4.57 -5.59 0.49
CA ALA A 46 4.74 -6.22 -0.82
C ALA A 46 6.02 -5.77 -1.53
N ILE A 47 6.34 -4.47 -1.50
CA ILE A 47 7.56 -3.92 -2.10
C ILE A 47 8.80 -4.39 -1.33
N LEU A 48 8.79 -4.29 -0.01
CA LEU A 48 9.92 -4.70 0.83
C LEU A 48 10.20 -6.20 0.68
N TYR A 49 9.17 -7.04 0.63
CA TYR A 49 9.33 -8.48 0.41
C TYR A 49 9.91 -8.79 -0.97
N ALA A 50 9.46 -8.10 -2.02
CA ALA A 50 10.04 -8.23 -3.35
C ALA A 50 11.54 -7.87 -3.35
N VAL A 51 11.90 -6.72 -2.78
CA VAL A 51 13.28 -6.24 -2.70
C VAL A 51 14.15 -7.21 -1.89
N LYS A 52 13.67 -7.65 -0.73
CA LYS A 52 14.37 -8.61 0.14
C LYS A 52 14.69 -9.93 -0.58
N ASN A 53 13.83 -10.37 -1.49
CA ASN A 53 14.00 -11.62 -2.24
C ASN A 53 14.61 -11.41 -3.64
N GLY A 54 15.09 -10.20 -3.97
CA GLY A 54 15.74 -9.92 -5.25
C GLY A 54 14.79 -9.93 -6.46
N ALA A 55 13.49 -9.75 -6.25
CA ALA A 55 12.53 -9.64 -7.34
C ALA A 55 12.65 -8.27 -8.03
N ASN A 56 12.59 -8.26 -9.37
CA ASN A 56 12.56 -7.03 -10.15
C ASN A 56 11.14 -6.44 -10.20
N LEU A 57 10.98 -5.21 -9.71
CA LEU A 57 9.72 -4.47 -9.70
C LEU A 57 9.56 -3.50 -10.88
N GLU A 58 10.62 -3.27 -11.68
CA GLU A 58 10.55 -2.35 -12.81
C GLU A 58 9.53 -2.83 -13.85
N GLY A 59 8.58 -1.95 -14.19
CA GLY A 59 7.51 -2.29 -15.13
C GLY A 59 6.38 -3.13 -14.53
N ALA A 60 6.43 -3.46 -13.24
CA ALA A 60 5.42 -4.31 -12.61
C ALA A 60 4.07 -3.60 -12.45
N THR A 61 3.04 -4.39 -12.11
CA THR A 61 1.69 -3.95 -11.76
C THR A 61 1.40 -4.33 -10.33
N LEU A 62 0.88 -3.38 -9.54
CA LEU A 62 0.45 -3.61 -8.16
C LEU A 62 -1.07 -3.64 -8.08
N TYR A 63 -1.60 -4.61 -7.34
CA TYR A 63 -3.01 -4.71 -7.00
C TYR A 63 -3.16 -4.53 -5.49
N THR A 64 -4.08 -3.67 -5.05
CA THR A 64 -4.35 -3.41 -3.64
C THR A 64 -5.86 -3.31 -3.38
N THR A 65 -6.29 -3.59 -2.16
CA THR A 65 -7.72 -3.52 -1.79
C THR A 65 -8.20 -2.09 -1.53
N LEU A 66 -7.27 -1.18 -1.24
CA LEU A 66 -7.56 0.20 -0.89
C LEU A 66 -6.57 1.12 -1.59
N SER A 67 -7.03 2.29 -2.05
CA SER A 67 -6.17 3.25 -2.73
C SER A 67 -4.93 3.58 -1.88
N PRO A 68 -3.74 3.69 -2.52
CA PRO A 68 -2.51 3.88 -1.77
C PRO A 68 -2.46 5.26 -1.12
N CYS A 69 -1.97 5.30 0.12
CA CYS A 69 -1.65 6.57 0.77
C CYS A 69 -0.46 7.26 0.06
N LEU A 70 -0.26 8.55 0.31
CA LEU A 70 0.81 9.31 -0.34
C LEU A 70 2.23 8.74 -0.08
N PRO A 71 2.60 8.28 1.13
CA PRO A 71 3.84 7.54 1.34
C PRO A 71 3.99 6.27 0.48
N CYS A 72 2.97 5.41 0.47
CA CYS A 72 2.96 4.19 -0.37
C CYS A 72 3.08 4.52 -1.86
N ALA A 73 2.37 5.55 -2.33
CA ALA A 73 2.45 6.02 -3.71
C ALA A 73 3.87 6.45 -4.11
N ARG A 74 4.61 7.11 -3.22
CA ARG A 74 6.02 7.46 -3.47
C ARG A 74 6.91 6.22 -3.57
N LEU A 75 6.70 5.22 -2.71
CA LEU A 75 7.44 3.96 -2.79
C LEU A 75 7.14 3.18 -4.07
N ILE A 76 5.86 3.12 -4.47
CA ILE A 76 5.43 2.50 -5.72
C ILE A 76 6.15 3.13 -6.91
N PHE A 77 6.15 4.48 -6.99
CA PHE A 77 6.86 5.21 -8.03
C PHE A 77 8.36 4.92 -8.02
N SER A 78 9.00 5.01 -6.85
CA SER A 78 10.44 4.76 -6.69
C SER A 78 10.84 3.32 -6.99
N ALA A 79 9.95 2.34 -6.80
CA ALA A 79 10.19 0.94 -7.09
C ALA A 79 10.11 0.60 -8.59
N GLY A 80 9.73 1.55 -9.45
CA GLY A 80 9.62 1.31 -10.89
C GLY A 80 8.29 0.69 -11.34
N ILE A 81 7.31 0.56 -10.44
CA ILE A 81 5.97 0.05 -10.74
C ILE A 81 5.24 1.05 -11.64
N LYS A 82 4.59 0.56 -12.70
CA LYS A 82 3.97 1.42 -13.73
C LYS A 82 2.44 1.44 -13.70
N GLN A 83 1.83 0.50 -12.99
CA GLN A 83 0.38 0.37 -12.93
C GLN A 83 -0.06 -0.03 -11.52
N VAL A 84 -1.13 0.60 -11.04
CA VAL A 84 -1.79 0.29 -9.77
C VAL A 84 -3.28 0.12 -10.00
N PHE A 85 -3.81 -1.02 -9.56
CA PHE A 85 -5.25 -1.25 -9.48
C PHE A 85 -5.66 -1.31 -8.02
N PHE A 86 -6.70 -0.56 -7.66
CA PHE A 86 -7.23 -0.56 -6.29
C PHE A 86 -8.74 -0.81 -6.27
N ASP A 87 -9.25 -1.56 -5.30
CA ASP A 87 -10.69 -1.85 -5.19
C ASP A 87 -11.48 -0.64 -4.63
N LYS A 88 -11.10 -0.15 -3.44
CA LYS A 88 -11.82 0.92 -2.74
C LYS A 88 -11.02 2.22 -2.67
N SER A 89 -11.72 3.35 -2.74
CA SER A 89 -11.13 4.66 -2.45
C SER A 89 -11.04 4.89 -0.94
N TYR A 90 -9.83 5.11 -0.44
CA TYR A 90 -9.57 5.53 0.93
C TYR A 90 -10.15 6.92 1.21
N ALA A 91 -10.03 7.85 0.26
CA ALA A 91 -10.57 9.18 0.40
C ALA A 91 -12.09 9.15 0.60
N GLN A 92 -12.82 8.37 -0.21
CA GLN A 92 -14.26 8.16 -0.04
C GLN A 92 -14.59 7.55 1.32
N TYR A 93 -13.84 6.53 1.75
CA TYR A 93 -14.04 5.90 3.06
C TYR A 93 -13.84 6.87 4.23
N LYS A 94 -12.91 7.82 4.11
CA LYS A 94 -12.57 8.79 5.16
C LYS A 94 -13.26 10.15 5.03
N GLY A 95 -14.03 10.37 3.96
CA GLY A 95 -14.63 11.68 3.67
C GLY A 95 -13.58 12.75 3.30
N LEU A 96 -12.45 12.34 2.72
CA LEU A 96 -11.41 13.25 2.23
C LEU A 96 -11.76 13.73 0.81
N VAL A 97 -11.18 14.87 0.42
CA VAL A 97 -11.44 15.50 -0.88
C VAL A 97 -10.88 14.69 -2.04
N SER A 98 -9.71 14.06 -1.88
CA SER A 98 -9.09 13.25 -2.93
C SER A 98 -8.19 12.14 -2.39
N ASP A 99 -7.94 11.14 -3.24
CA ASP A 99 -6.95 10.10 -3.01
C ASP A 99 -5.56 10.63 -3.41
N GLU A 100 -4.92 11.37 -2.51
CA GLU A 100 -3.64 12.06 -2.81
C GLU A 100 -2.55 11.13 -3.37
N GLY A 101 -2.51 9.86 -2.94
CA GLY A 101 -1.57 8.88 -3.49
C GLY A 101 -1.89 8.48 -4.94
N VAL A 102 -3.18 8.37 -5.28
CA VAL A 102 -3.63 8.11 -6.66
C VAL A 102 -3.34 9.33 -7.54
N ASP A 103 -3.61 10.54 -7.03
CA ASP A 103 -3.33 11.80 -7.73
C ASP A 103 -1.83 11.93 -8.02
N PHE A 104 -0.98 11.63 -7.04
CA PHE A 104 0.47 11.62 -7.19
C PHE A 104 0.93 10.65 -8.29
N LEU A 105 0.49 9.40 -8.24
CA LEU A 105 0.89 8.38 -9.21
C LEU A 105 0.51 8.80 -10.64
N ASN A 106 -0.75 9.20 -10.84
CA ASN A 106 -1.25 9.62 -12.15
C ASN A 106 -0.51 10.86 -12.67
N LYS A 107 -0.22 11.84 -11.80
CA LYS A 107 0.56 13.03 -12.16
C LYS A 107 1.95 12.71 -12.69
N PHE A 108 2.59 11.67 -12.16
CA PHE A 108 3.95 11.26 -12.53
C PHE A 108 4.00 10.06 -13.49
N GLY A 109 2.89 9.76 -14.16
CA GLY A 109 2.85 8.77 -15.25
C GLY A 109 2.74 7.31 -14.81
N VAL A 110 2.39 7.05 -13.55
CA VAL A 110 2.03 5.71 -13.06
C VAL A 110 0.51 5.60 -13.09
N LYS A 111 -0.01 4.69 -13.91
CA LYS A 111 -1.46 4.54 -14.11
C LYS A 111 -2.10 3.93 -12.86
N ALA A 112 -2.83 4.73 -12.08
CA ALA A 112 -3.56 4.28 -10.89
C ALA A 112 -5.07 4.34 -11.14
N VAL A 113 -5.73 3.17 -11.17
CA VAL A 113 -7.15 3.04 -11.55
C VAL A 113 -7.93 2.24 -10.52
N GLN A 114 -9.12 2.72 -10.20
CA GLN A 114 -10.05 1.95 -9.38
C GLN A 114 -10.61 0.79 -10.20
N PHE A 115 -10.44 -0.44 -9.72
CA PHE A 115 -11.05 -1.61 -10.32
C PHE A 115 -12.56 -1.55 -10.07
N ARG A 116 -13.35 -1.56 -11.14
CA ARG A 116 -14.79 -1.74 -11.10
C ARG A 116 -15.04 -3.11 -11.70
N GLY A 117 -15.36 -4.08 -10.86
CA GLY A 117 -15.80 -5.40 -11.34
C GLY A 117 -17.03 -5.21 -12.23
N GLU A 118 -17.09 -5.96 -13.33
CA GLU A 118 -18.30 -6.12 -14.14
C GLU A 118 -19.39 -6.87 -13.36
#